data_AF-W0JZ04-F1
#
_entry.id   AF-W0JZ04-F1
#
_cell.length_a   1.000
_cell.length_b   1.000
_cell.length_c   1.000
_cell.angle_alpha   90.00
_cell.angle_beta   90.00
_cell.angle_gamma   90.00
#
_symmetry.space_group_name_H-M   'P 1'
#
loop_
_entity.id
_entity.type
_entity.pdbx_description
1 polymer ?
#
loop_
_entity_poly.entity_id
_entity_poly.type
_entity_poly.pdbx_seq_one_letter_code
_entity_poly.pdbx_strand_id
1 'polypeptide(L)'
;MPDDNRFAGLGSAVEDEEPEPESVEETTSESDTDELEREESVSDSEPAAFPFDDTTKKTVYVRPETIDDLEDARALVDAQLRTEHDVRNLTGREFYDAAFRLAADDTDGLIDELLAARGESDDE
;
A
#
# COMPACT_ATOMS: atom_id res chain seq x y z
N MET A 1 -0.32 8.67 64.81
CA MET A 1 -0.60 9.10 63.44
C MET A 1 0.67 9.74 62.92
N PRO A 2 1.27 9.20 61.84
CA PRO A 2 2.13 9.95 60.94
C PRO A 2 1.33 10.34 59.70
N ASP A 3 1.18 11.65 59.53
CA ASP A 3 0.71 12.35 58.35
C ASP A 3 1.89 12.52 57.39
N ASP A 4 1.83 11.95 56.19
CA ASP A 4 2.64 12.39 55.06
C ASP A 4 1.97 11.94 53.76
N ASN A 5 1.04 12.76 53.29
CA ASN A 5 0.39 12.61 52.00
C ASN A 5 1.43 12.82 50.89
N ARG A 6 1.83 11.71 50.26
CA ARG A 6 2.66 11.61 49.04
C ARG A 6 2.17 12.43 47.84
N PHE A 7 1.00 13.07 47.93
CA PHE A 7 0.36 13.83 46.86
C PHE A 7 0.62 15.35 46.90
N ALA A 8 1.32 15.86 47.92
CA ALA A 8 1.58 17.30 48.08
C ALA A 8 2.57 17.90 47.06
N GLY A 9 3.09 17.11 46.12
CA GLY A 9 4.09 17.55 45.12
C GLY A 9 3.58 17.66 43.68
N LEU A 10 2.30 17.40 43.39
CA LEU A 10 1.80 17.32 42.01
C LEU A 10 1.09 18.58 41.50
N GLY A 11 1.03 19.65 42.30
CA GLY A 11 0.23 20.86 41.98
C GLY A 11 0.98 22.03 41.34
N SER A 12 2.25 21.90 40.93
CA SER A 12 3.08 23.06 40.58
C SER A 12 3.87 22.94 39.26
N ALA A 13 3.41 22.11 38.31
CA ALA A 13 4.08 21.98 37.01
C ALA A 13 3.13 22.01 35.80
N VAL A 14 1.91 22.51 35.95
CA VAL A 14 0.97 22.70 34.82
C VAL A 14 0.45 24.14 34.85
N GLU A 15 1.35 25.08 34.61
CA GLU A 15 1.01 26.42 34.11
C GLU A 15 1.99 26.74 32.97
N ASP A 16 1.41 27.13 31.84
CA ASP A 16 2.01 27.56 30.56
C ASP A 16 2.53 26.47 29.59
N GLU A 17 1.63 25.93 28.75
CA GLU A 17 1.95 25.70 27.33
C GLU A 17 0.66 25.75 26.47
N GLU A 18 0.71 26.58 25.42
CA GLU A 18 -0.33 26.90 24.44
C GLU A 18 -0.68 25.66 23.57
N PRO A 19 -1.91 25.49 23.03
CA PRO A 19 -2.22 24.31 22.22
C PRO A 19 -1.64 24.46 20.80
N GLU A 20 -0.55 23.76 20.51
CA GLU A 20 -0.08 23.55 19.13
C GLU A 20 -0.87 22.41 18.44
N PRO A 21 -1.28 22.56 17.16
CA PRO A 21 -1.94 21.49 16.42
C PRO A 21 -0.94 20.51 15.80
N GLU A 22 -1.30 19.23 15.90
CA GLU A 22 -1.06 18.13 14.93
C GLU A 22 0.38 17.84 14.45
N SER A 23 0.86 16.65 14.83
CA SER A 23 1.44 15.70 13.87
C SER A 23 1.43 14.30 14.47
N VAL A 24 0.46 13.50 14.04
CA VAL A 24 0.54 12.05 14.15
C VAL A 24 1.58 11.63 13.12
N GLU A 25 2.78 11.32 13.59
CA GLU A 25 3.83 10.72 12.77
C GLU A 25 3.40 9.27 12.47
N GLU A 26 2.64 9.09 11.40
CA GLU A 26 2.50 7.80 10.73
C GLU A 26 3.90 7.44 10.21
N THR A 27 4.61 6.58 10.94
CA THR A 27 5.82 5.95 10.42
C THR A 27 5.41 4.91 9.38
N THR A 28 5.07 5.38 8.17
CA THR A 28 5.08 4.54 6.97
C THR A 28 6.54 4.25 6.67
N SER A 29 7.04 3.14 7.20
CA SER A 29 8.37 2.63 6.86
C SER A 29 8.32 1.99 5.47
N GLU A 30 8.26 2.83 4.45
CA GLU A 30 8.62 2.44 3.09
C GLU A 30 10.13 2.67 2.93
N SER A 31 10.92 1.70 3.36
CA SER A 31 12.30 1.57 2.90
C SER A 31 12.31 0.55 1.77
N ASP A 32 11.89 0.98 0.58
CA ASP A 32 12.13 0.25 -0.65
C ASP A 32 12.71 1.22 -1.67
N THR A 33 14.01 1.51 -1.56
CA THR A 33 14.78 2.16 -2.62
C THR A 33 16.26 1.80 -2.50
N ASP A 34 16.73 1.10 -3.53
CA ASP A 34 18.12 0.92 -4.00
C ASP A 34 19.05 -0.11 -3.31
N GLU A 35 18.86 -1.38 -3.64
CA GLU A 35 19.99 -2.27 -4.01
C GLU A 35 19.77 -2.76 -5.45
N LEU A 36 20.07 -1.89 -6.42
CA LEU A 36 20.23 -2.29 -7.82
C LEU A 36 21.58 -3.00 -8.00
N GLU A 37 21.52 -4.09 -8.79
CA GLU A 37 22.64 -4.83 -9.40
C GLU A 37 23.36 -5.88 -8.53
N ARG A 38 22.62 -6.93 -8.14
CA ARG A 38 23.22 -8.27 -8.05
C ARG A 38 22.80 -9.05 -9.29
N GLU A 39 23.64 -8.99 -10.33
CA GLU A 39 23.59 -9.95 -11.45
C GLU A 39 23.95 -11.35 -10.90
N GLU A 40 22.96 -12.04 -10.33
CA GLU A 40 23.10 -13.46 -10.02
C GLU A 40 23.12 -14.23 -11.34
N SER A 41 24.32 -14.62 -11.73
CA SER A 41 24.56 -15.67 -12.70
C SER A 41 23.97 -16.97 -12.13
N VAL A 42 22.72 -17.25 -12.48
CA VAL A 42 22.06 -18.51 -12.17
C VAL A 42 22.83 -19.61 -12.89
N SER A 43 23.70 -20.29 -12.15
CA SER A 43 24.32 -21.53 -12.59
C SER A 43 23.23 -22.57 -12.79
N ASP A 44 23.20 -23.13 -13.99
CA ASP A 44 22.36 -24.25 -14.38
C ASP A 44 22.55 -25.46 -13.42
N SER A 45 21.43 -26.11 -13.06
CA SER A 45 21.33 -27.50 -12.58
C SER A 45 21.23 -27.85 -11.07
N GLU A 46 20.48 -27.12 -10.23
CA GLU A 46 19.77 -27.73 -9.08
C GLU A 46 18.39 -27.07 -8.87
N PRO A 47 17.27 -27.83 -8.77
CA PRO A 47 15.98 -27.22 -8.46
C PRO A 47 16.02 -26.62 -7.06
N ALA A 48 15.51 -25.39 -6.93
CA ALA A 48 15.38 -24.74 -5.64
C ALA A 48 14.66 -25.67 -4.66
N ALA A 49 15.08 -25.64 -3.38
CA ALA A 49 14.50 -26.46 -2.32
C ALA A 49 12.97 -26.27 -2.18
N PHE A 50 12.45 -25.15 -2.69
CA PHE A 50 11.04 -24.89 -2.94
C PHE A 50 10.87 -24.42 -4.39
N PRO A 51 9.99 -25.05 -5.18
CA PRO A 51 9.67 -24.56 -6.52
C PRO A 51 8.99 -23.19 -6.39
N PHE A 52 9.48 -22.20 -7.12
CA PHE A 52 8.79 -20.93 -7.32
C PHE A 52 8.28 -20.88 -8.76
N ASP A 53 7.13 -20.27 -8.96
CA ASP A 53 6.66 -19.96 -10.30
C ASP A 53 7.51 -18.83 -10.90
N ASP A 54 7.85 -18.97 -12.18
CA ASP A 54 8.57 -17.94 -12.94
C ASP A 54 7.76 -16.63 -12.94
N THR A 55 8.37 -15.54 -12.46
CA THR A 55 7.78 -14.20 -12.50
C THR A 55 8.69 -13.25 -13.26
N THR A 56 8.09 -12.33 -14.02
CA THR A 56 8.83 -11.30 -14.78
C THR A 56 8.59 -9.94 -14.14
N LYS A 57 9.64 -9.30 -13.62
CA LYS A 57 9.57 -7.91 -13.16
C LYS A 57 9.36 -6.97 -14.35
N LYS A 58 8.31 -6.15 -14.30
CA LYS A 58 8.06 -5.05 -15.23
C LYS A 58 7.81 -3.77 -14.43
N THR A 59 8.42 -2.67 -14.85
CA THR A 59 8.17 -1.34 -14.26
C THR A 59 7.24 -0.57 -15.19
N VAL A 60 6.21 0.07 -14.62
CA VAL A 60 5.22 0.87 -15.35
C VAL A 60 5.23 2.28 -14.77
N TYR A 61 5.23 3.29 -15.64
CA TYR A 61 5.11 4.68 -15.22
C TYR A 61 3.65 5.08 -15.23
N VAL A 62 3.10 5.24 -14.05
CA VAL A 62 1.72 5.66 -13.82
C VAL A 62 1.74 7.04 -13.18
N ARG A 63 0.72 7.85 -13.42
CA ARG A 63 0.60 9.16 -12.78
C ARG A 63 0.38 8.97 -11.26
N PRO A 64 0.92 9.85 -10.39
CA PRO A 64 0.76 9.73 -8.94
C PRO A 64 -0.71 9.64 -8.53
N GLU A 65 -1.57 10.48 -9.11
CA GLU A 65 -3.00 10.49 -8.80
C GLU A 65 -3.67 9.12 -9.04
N THR A 66 -3.29 8.42 -10.11
CA THR A 66 -3.84 7.11 -10.44
C THR A 66 -3.32 6.01 -9.53
N ILE A 67 -2.10 6.16 -8.98
CA ILE A 67 -1.58 5.22 -7.98
C ILE A 67 -2.33 5.41 -6.67
N ASP A 68 -2.52 6.65 -6.23
CA ASP A 68 -3.25 6.96 -4.99
C ASP A 68 -4.68 6.38 -5.04
N ASP A 69 -5.40 6.60 -6.15
CA ASP A 69 -6.75 6.05 -6.36
C ASP A 69 -6.77 4.50 -6.32
N LEU A 70 -5.73 3.86 -6.87
CA LEU A 70 -5.62 2.39 -6.86
C LEU A 70 -5.30 1.85 -5.46
N GLU A 71 -4.51 2.56 -4.67
CA GLU A 71 -4.21 2.20 -3.28
C GLU A 71 -5.43 2.34 -2.37
N ASP A 72 -6.22 3.39 -2.55
CA ASP A 72 -7.51 3.54 -1.89
C ASP A 72 -8.46 2.39 -2.25
N ALA A 73 -8.55 2.05 -3.54
CA ALA A 73 -9.33 0.90 -4.00
C ALA A 73 -8.83 -0.42 -3.38
N ARG A 74 -7.50 -0.60 -3.26
CA ARG A 74 -6.90 -1.77 -2.61
C ARG A 74 -7.30 -1.86 -1.13
N ALA A 75 -7.26 -0.74 -0.40
CA ALA A 75 -7.66 -0.71 1.01
C ALA A 75 -9.13 -1.07 1.19
N LEU A 76 -10.01 -0.59 0.30
CA LEU A 76 -11.43 -0.97 0.29
C LEU A 76 -11.62 -2.46 0.02
N VAL A 77 -10.91 -3.02 -0.97
CA VAL A 77 -10.95 -4.46 -1.28
C VAL A 77 -10.46 -5.30 -0.09
N ASP A 78 -9.36 -4.93 0.57
CA ASP A 78 -8.87 -5.64 1.76
C ASP A 78 -9.90 -5.60 2.90
N ALA A 79 -10.49 -4.43 3.17
CA ALA A 79 -11.54 -4.28 4.17
C ALA A 79 -12.77 -5.15 3.86
N GLN A 80 -13.16 -5.23 2.60
CA GLN A 80 -14.29 -6.03 2.13
C GLN A 80 -13.99 -7.53 2.25
N LEU A 81 -12.82 -7.98 1.81
CA LEU A 81 -12.33 -9.35 1.98
C LEU A 81 -12.34 -9.78 3.45
N ARG A 82 -11.89 -8.91 4.34
CA ARG A 82 -11.87 -9.10 5.80
C ARG A 82 -13.26 -9.19 6.42
N THR A 83 -14.23 -8.44 5.90
CA THR A 83 -15.55 -8.30 6.51
C THR A 83 -16.54 -9.32 5.94
N GLU A 84 -16.51 -9.55 4.64
CA GLU A 84 -17.51 -10.35 3.92
C GLU A 84 -17.02 -11.78 3.62
N HIS A 85 -15.71 -11.97 3.48
CA HIS A 85 -15.14 -13.24 3.03
C HIS A 85 -14.21 -13.89 4.08
N ASP A 86 -13.98 -13.22 5.21
CA ASP A 86 -13.01 -13.60 6.26
C ASP A 86 -11.59 -13.86 5.74
N VAL A 87 -11.24 -13.27 4.60
CA VAL A 87 -9.89 -13.34 4.02
C VAL A 87 -9.05 -12.23 4.62
N ARG A 88 -7.81 -12.56 5.01
CA ARG A 88 -6.86 -11.65 5.68
C ARG A 88 -5.52 -11.70 4.99
N ASN A 89 -4.71 -10.67 5.23
CA ASN A 89 -3.32 -10.57 4.75
C ASN A 89 -3.23 -10.54 3.22
N LEU A 90 -4.04 -9.70 2.57
CA LEU A 90 -3.98 -9.51 1.12
C LEU A 90 -2.60 -9.01 0.70
N THR A 91 -1.86 -9.83 -0.04
CA THR A 91 -0.54 -9.42 -0.54
C THR A 91 -0.69 -8.49 -1.75
N GLY A 92 0.29 -7.59 -1.94
CA GLY A 92 0.31 -6.74 -3.13
C GLY A 92 0.31 -7.56 -4.42
N ARG A 93 1.06 -8.67 -4.45
CA ARG A 93 1.09 -9.59 -5.60
C ARG A 93 -0.30 -10.10 -5.96
N GLU A 94 -1.06 -10.62 -5.00
CA GLU A 94 -2.41 -11.15 -5.26
C GLU A 94 -3.34 -10.07 -5.79
N PHE A 95 -3.30 -8.88 -5.21
CA PHE A 95 -4.12 -7.76 -5.64
C PHE A 95 -3.78 -7.31 -7.07
N TYR A 96 -2.50 -7.01 -7.37
CA TYR A 96 -2.11 -6.53 -8.69
C TYR A 96 -2.30 -7.60 -9.77
N ASP A 97 -2.01 -8.86 -9.47
CA ASP A 97 -2.23 -9.98 -10.38
C ASP A 97 -3.73 -10.16 -10.71
N ALA A 98 -4.61 -10.05 -9.71
CA ALA A 98 -6.05 -10.06 -9.94
C ALA A 98 -6.52 -8.84 -10.74
N ALA A 99 -6.01 -7.64 -10.43
CA ALA A 99 -6.35 -6.40 -11.14
C ALA A 99 -5.94 -6.47 -12.61
N PHE A 100 -4.73 -6.95 -12.91
CA PHE A 100 -4.27 -7.10 -14.30
C PHE A 100 -5.02 -8.19 -15.05
N ARG A 101 -5.42 -9.29 -14.39
CA ARG A 101 -6.30 -10.27 -15.02
C ARG A 101 -7.66 -9.67 -15.35
N LEU A 102 -8.28 -8.95 -14.41
CA LEU A 102 -9.56 -8.28 -14.63
C LEU A 102 -9.50 -7.32 -15.83
N ALA A 103 -8.44 -6.51 -15.92
CA ALA A 103 -8.23 -5.61 -17.06
C ALA A 103 -7.97 -6.33 -18.39
N ALA A 104 -7.39 -7.54 -18.34
CA ALA A 104 -7.18 -8.36 -19.54
C ALA A 104 -8.45 -9.11 -19.98
N ASP A 105 -9.33 -9.45 -19.03
CA ASP A 105 -10.63 -10.08 -19.30
C ASP A 105 -11.66 -9.09 -19.86
N ASP A 106 -11.61 -7.81 -19.44
CA ASP A 106 -12.46 -6.73 -19.95
C ASP A 106 -11.69 -5.74 -20.84
N THR A 107 -11.37 -6.18 -22.06
CA THR A 107 -10.67 -5.32 -23.01
C THR A 107 -11.51 -4.15 -23.52
N ASP A 108 -12.83 -4.29 -23.53
CA ASP A 108 -13.73 -3.23 -24.01
C ASP A 108 -13.71 -2.05 -23.02
N GLY A 109 -13.89 -2.33 -21.71
CA GLY A 109 -13.78 -1.29 -20.68
C GLY A 109 -12.40 -0.61 -20.66
N LEU A 110 -11.33 -1.37 -20.92
CA LEU A 110 -9.97 -0.80 -21.02
C LEU A 110 -9.82 0.13 -22.23
N ILE A 111 -10.44 -0.19 -23.38
CA ILE A 111 -10.45 0.67 -24.56
C ILE A 111 -11.20 1.98 -24.25
N ASP A 112 -12.35 1.89 -23.60
CA ASP A 112 -13.15 3.07 -23.23
C ASP A 112 -12.36 4.02 -22.34
N GLU A 113 -11.68 3.49 -21.31
CA GLU A 113 -10.83 4.28 -20.42
C GLU A 113 -9.66 4.95 -21.17
N LEU A 114 -9.03 4.24 -22.12
CA LEU A 114 -7.95 4.78 -22.95
C LEU A 114 -8.43 5.91 -23.87
N LEU A 115 -9.61 5.77 -24.48
CA LEU A 115 -10.21 6.80 -25.33
C LEU A 115 -10.61 8.03 -24.50
N ALA A 116 -11.19 7.83 -23.32
CA ALA A 116 -11.51 8.90 -22.39
C ALA A 116 -10.24 9.67 -21.95
N ALA A 117 -9.17 8.96 -21.59
CA ALA A 117 -7.89 9.57 -21.23
C ALA A 117 -7.25 10.36 -22.38
N ARG A 118 -7.55 9.99 -23.63
CA ARG A 118 -7.07 10.70 -24.83
C ARG A 118 -7.91 11.93 -25.19
N GLY A 119 -9.06 12.11 -24.55
CA GLY A 119 -10.03 13.14 -24.91
C GLY A 119 -10.80 12.80 -26.19
N GLU A 120 -10.85 11.52 -26.58
CA GLU A 120 -11.68 10.99 -27.67
C GLU A 120 -13.01 10.45 -27.12
N SER A 121 -13.50 11.02 -26.02
CA SER A 121 -14.86 10.78 -25.56
C SER A 121 -15.80 11.38 -26.60
N ASP A 122 -16.50 10.51 -27.33
CA ASP A 122 -17.53 10.84 -28.31
C ASP A 122 -18.46 11.90 -27.70
N ASP A 123 -18.33 13.14 -28.16
CA ASP A 123 -19.19 14.26 -27.80
C ASP A 123 -20.56 13.97 -28.47
N GLU A 124 -21.49 13.33 -27.76
CA GLU A 124 -22.91 13.20 -28.14
C GLU A 124 -23.85 13.75 -27.07
#